data_AF-A0A0D7K8K6-F1
#
_entry.id   AF-A0A0D7K8K6-F1
#
_cell.length_a   1.000
_cell.length_b   1.000
_cell.length_c   1.000
_cell.angle_alpha   90.00
_cell.angle_beta   90.00
_cell.angle_gamma   90.00
#
_symmetry.space_group_name_H-M   'P 1'
#
loop_
_entity.id
_entity.type
_entity.pdbx_description
1 polymer ?
#
loop_
_entity_poly.entity_id
_entity_poly.type
_entity_poly.pdbx_seq_one_letter_code
_entity_poly.pdbx_strand_id
1 'polypeptide(L)'
;MEKIAFKDPEKVLAGLRWVEENLPLHELPDKVRNLRTRSLRSMLEMRQAALFSHGMSVAMGTKVVFALKEEADYDALCSFERQGERLFVPVQLKELVPERLNPESSFQKELDKLQKYQDSKELVVAYHLNRRFKLDINNISPPQGVVAEIWIVAATTPDLSQWSLIGNILSSECYTYKFEYPNAQNPNERV
;
A
#
# COMPACT_ATOMS: atom_id res chain seq x y z
N MET A 1 -24.73 11.50 -5.40
CA MET A 1 -23.58 10.58 -5.38
C MET A 1 -22.32 11.39 -5.61
N GLU A 2 -21.39 11.33 -4.67
CA GLU A 2 -20.09 11.96 -4.83
C GLU A 2 -19.26 11.19 -5.87
N LYS A 3 -18.57 11.91 -6.77
CA LYS A 3 -17.81 11.29 -7.86
C LYS A 3 -16.47 10.79 -7.31
N ILE A 4 -16.28 9.47 -7.28
CA ILE A 4 -15.02 8.87 -6.84
C ILE A 4 -13.92 9.17 -7.87
N ALA A 5 -12.89 9.90 -7.44
CA ALA A 5 -11.78 10.30 -8.29
C ALA A 5 -10.64 9.27 -8.23
N PHE A 6 -10.63 8.35 -9.20
CA PHE A 6 -9.54 7.39 -9.36
C PHE A 6 -8.26 8.06 -9.85
N LYS A 7 -7.13 7.61 -9.32
CA LYS A 7 -5.78 8.09 -9.55
C LYS A 7 -4.93 6.99 -10.18
N ASP A 8 -4.04 7.43 -11.04
CA ASP A 8 -2.99 6.62 -11.62
C ASP A 8 -1.87 6.44 -10.58
N PRO A 9 -1.55 5.21 -10.13
CA PRO A 9 -0.53 5.00 -9.11
C PRO A 9 0.84 5.46 -9.58
N GLU A 10 1.20 5.25 -10.84
CA GLU A 10 2.51 5.63 -11.34
C GLU A 10 2.72 7.15 -11.29
N LYS A 11 1.72 7.93 -11.71
CA LYS A 11 1.79 9.40 -11.66
C LYS A 11 1.89 9.92 -10.23
N VAL A 12 1.14 9.33 -9.30
CA VAL A 12 1.19 9.70 -7.89
C VAL A 12 2.58 9.42 -7.33
N LEU A 13 3.13 8.23 -7.57
CA LEU A 13 4.46 7.85 -7.09
C LEU A 13 5.55 8.71 -7.73
N ALA A 14 5.50 8.96 -9.03
CA ALA A 14 6.44 9.83 -9.74
C ALA A 14 6.46 11.26 -9.16
N GLY A 15 5.29 11.82 -8.84
CA GLY A 15 5.18 13.12 -8.17
C GLY A 15 5.76 13.11 -6.76
N LEU A 16 5.53 12.04 -5.99
CA LEU A 16 6.14 11.88 -4.67
C LEU A 16 7.67 11.72 -4.74
N ARG A 17 8.20 10.97 -5.73
CA ARG A 17 9.64 10.86 -5.98
C ARG A 17 10.24 12.22 -6.28
N TRP A 18 9.57 13.01 -7.12
CA TRP A 18 10.01 14.37 -7.43
C TRP A 18 10.13 15.23 -6.16
N VAL A 19 9.15 15.16 -5.26
CA VAL A 19 9.21 15.85 -3.95
C VAL A 19 10.39 15.37 -3.11
N GLU A 20 10.62 14.05 -3.05
CA GLU A 20 11.73 13.45 -2.31
C GLU A 20 13.11 13.86 -2.83
N GLU A 21 13.25 14.07 -4.14
CA GLU A 21 14.51 14.43 -4.79
C GLU A 21 14.78 15.94 -4.84
N ASN A 22 13.73 16.77 -4.90
CA ASN A 22 13.87 18.21 -5.17
C ASN A 22 13.63 19.10 -3.96
N LEU A 23 13.04 18.59 -2.87
CA LEU A 23 12.87 19.35 -1.63
C LEU A 23 13.88 18.92 -0.57
N PRO A 24 14.35 19.84 0.31
CA PRO A 24 15.29 19.52 1.37
C PRO A 24 14.59 18.79 2.54
N LEU A 25 14.02 17.61 2.28
CA LEU A 25 13.24 16.86 3.27
C LEU A 25 14.04 16.51 4.52
N HIS A 26 15.37 16.41 4.40
CA HIS A 26 16.28 16.14 5.51
C HIS A 26 16.34 17.27 6.54
N GLU A 27 15.96 18.49 6.17
CA GLU A 27 15.86 19.65 7.08
C GLU A 27 14.52 19.68 7.83
N LEU A 28 13.54 18.88 7.39
CA LEU A 28 12.21 18.84 8.00
C LEU A 28 12.19 17.94 9.24
N PRO A 29 11.34 18.24 10.24
CA PRO A 29 11.12 17.35 11.37
C PRO A 29 10.72 15.95 10.93
N ASP A 30 11.19 14.93 11.64
CA ASP A 30 10.94 13.51 11.33
C ASP A 30 9.48 13.18 11.02
N LYS A 31 8.55 13.71 11.81
CA LYS A 31 7.11 13.46 11.62
C LYS A 31 6.58 14.07 10.32
N VAL A 32 7.14 15.18 9.86
CA VAL A 32 6.76 15.84 8.61
C VAL A 32 7.35 15.08 7.42
N ARG A 33 8.67 14.84 7.45
CA ARG A 33 9.39 14.09 6.40
C ARG A 33 8.76 12.71 6.13
N ASN A 34 8.27 12.04 7.18
CA ASN A 34 7.66 10.71 7.06
C ASN A 34 6.12 10.75 6.95
N LEU A 35 5.51 11.92 6.69
CA LEU A 35 4.06 12.10 6.50
C LEU A 35 3.21 11.64 7.71
N ARG A 36 3.75 11.69 8.93
CA ARG A 36 3.12 11.21 10.17
C ARG A 36 2.44 12.30 10.99
N THR A 37 2.22 13.48 10.42
CA THR A 37 1.36 14.51 11.03
C THR A 37 -0.09 14.28 10.60
N ARG A 38 -1.04 14.78 11.40
CA ARG A 38 -2.48 14.68 11.07
C ARG A 38 -2.79 15.29 9.70
N SER A 39 -2.15 16.40 9.35
CA SER A 39 -2.34 17.08 8.06
C SER A 39 -1.74 16.34 6.86
N LEU A 40 -0.78 15.44 7.09
CA LEU A 40 -0.10 14.68 6.04
C LEU A 40 -0.53 13.21 5.97
N ARG A 41 -1.42 12.78 6.87
CA ARG A 41 -1.91 11.40 6.93
C ARG A 41 -2.53 10.93 5.60
N SER A 42 -3.32 11.79 4.96
CA SER A 42 -3.91 11.49 3.66
C SER A 42 -2.85 11.29 2.57
N MET A 43 -1.70 11.97 2.65
CA MET A 43 -0.58 11.78 1.73
C MET A 43 0.14 10.45 1.99
N LEU A 44 0.27 10.04 3.26
CA LEU A 44 0.79 8.72 3.62
C LEU A 44 -0.11 7.60 3.06
N GLU A 45 -1.42 7.69 3.30
CA GLU A 45 -2.42 6.75 2.78
C GLU A 45 -2.42 6.74 1.24
N MET A 46 -2.27 7.91 0.60
CA MET A 46 -2.13 8.01 -0.85
C MET A 46 -0.90 7.28 -1.38
N ARG A 47 0.27 7.46 -0.74
CA ARG A 47 1.50 6.73 -1.10
C ARG A 47 1.31 5.23 -0.95
N GLN A 48 0.68 4.81 0.14
CA GLN A 48 0.43 3.40 0.44
C GLN A 48 -0.48 2.76 -0.62
N ALA A 49 -1.64 3.36 -0.88
CA ALA A 49 -2.55 2.91 -1.92
C ALA A 49 -1.86 2.87 -3.30
N ALA A 50 -1.10 3.91 -3.66
CA ALA A 50 -0.40 3.96 -4.94
C ALA A 50 0.65 2.86 -5.09
N LEU A 51 1.46 2.60 -4.06
CA LEU A 51 2.45 1.50 -4.05
C LEU A 51 1.77 0.13 -4.20
N PHE A 52 0.67 -0.09 -3.48
CA PHE A 52 -0.09 -1.33 -3.58
C PHE A 52 -0.68 -1.52 -4.99
N SER A 53 -1.37 -0.52 -5.52
CA SER A 53 -1.99 -0.59 -6.85
C SER A 53 -0.96 -0.70 -7.97
N HIS A 54 0.21 -0.05 -7.85
CA HIS A 54 1.32 -0.26 -8.79
C HIS A 54 1.82 -1.70 -8.76
N GLY A 55 2.07 -2.24 -7.57
CA GLY A 55 2.45 -3.64 -7.40
C GLY A 55 1.41 -4.61 -7.96
N MET A 56 0.12 -4.35 -7.73
CA MET A 56 -0.97 -5.16 -8.30
C MET A 56 -1.04 -5.05 -9.82
N SER A 57 -0.71 -3.88 -10.38
CA SER A 57 -0.67 -3.71 -11.84
C SER A 57 0.40 -4.62 -12.46
N VAL A 58 1.57 -4.71 -11.81
CA VAL A 58 2.64 -5.63 -12.20
C VAL A 58 2.22 -7.09 -12.03
N ALA A 59 1.61 -7.43 -10.90
CA ALA A 59 1.18 -8.80 -10.62
C ALA A 59 0.12 -9.32 -11.60
N MET A 60 -0.82 -8.45 -12.00
CA MET A 60 -1.95 -8.82 -12.85
C MET A 60 -1.68 -8.60 -14.34
N GLY A 61 -0.62 -7.88 -14.71
CA GLY A 61 -0.35 -7.48 -16.09
C GLY A 61 -1.42 -6.53 -16.67
N THR A 62 -2.17 -5.83 -15.83
CA THR A 62 -3.21 -4.85 -16.21
C THR A 62 -3.14 -3.64 -15.31
N LYS A 63 -3.60 -2.48 -15.79
CA LYS A 63 -3.54 -1.24 -15.00
C LYS A 63 -4.56 -1.27 -13.87
N VAL A 64 -4.07 -1.14 -12.63
CA VAL A 64 -4.88 -0.97 -11.42
C VAL A 64 -4.78 0.48 -10.97
N VAL A 65 -5.92 1.18 -10.96
CA VAL A 65 -6.06 2.55 -10.44
C VAL A 65 -6.68 2.53 -9.05
N PHE A 66 -6.52 3.58 -8.27
CA PHE A 66 -7.07 3.64 -6.91
C PHE A 66 -7.77 4.96 -6.58
N ALA A 67 -8.68 4.93 -5.63
CA ALA A 67 -9.23 6.12 -5.01
C ALA A 67 -9.16 5.95 -3.49
N LEU A 68 -8.73 7.00 -2.78
CA LEU A 68 -8.89 7.03 -1.33
C LEU A 68 -10.35 7.26 -1.01
N LYS A 69 -10.89 6.41 -0.15
CA LYS A 69 -12.28 6.46 0.29
C LYS A 69 -12.35 5.81 1.65
N GLU A 70 -12.37 6.64 2.69
CA GLU A 70 -12.54 6.19 4.07
C GLU A 70 -14.03 5.87 4.28
N GLU A 71 -14.33 4.58 4.27
CA GLU A 71 -15.64 4.02 4.60
C GLU A 71 -15.48 3.07 5.80
N ALA A 72 -16.58 2.57 6.36
CA ALA A 72 -16.55 1.82 7.62
C ALA A 72 -15.47 0.70 7.67
N ASP A 73 -15.23 0.03 6.54
CA ASP A 73 -14.43 -1.19 6.47
C ASP A 73 -13.18 -1.11 5.58
N TYR A 74 -12.95 0.01 4.87
CA TYR A 74 -11.82 0.17 3.95
C TYR A 74 -11.34 1.62 3.81
N ASP A 75 -10.06 1.80 3.45
CA ASP A 75 -9.46 3.12 3.27
C ASP A 75 -9.35 3.52 1.78
N ALA A 76 -9.42 2.54 0.87
CA ALA A 76 -9.27 2.77 -0.56
C ALA A 76 -10.14 1.80 -1.40
N LEU A 77 -10.43 2.20 -2.63
CA LEU A 77 -10.96 1.34 -3.68
C LEU A 77 -9.93 1.20 -4.78
N CYS A 78 -9.52 -0.03 -5.08
CA CYS A 78 -8.79 -0.35 -6.30
C CYS A 78 -9.78 -0.66 -7.42
N SER A 79 -9.37 -0.39 -8.67
CA SER A 79 -10.18 -0.69 -9.84
C SER A 79 -9.30 -1.01 -11.04
N PHE A 80 -9.73 -1.97 -11.84
CA PHE A 80 -9.03 -2.43 -13.03
C PHE A 80 -10.04 -2.99 -14.04
N GLU A 81 -9.61 -3.15 -15.27
CA GLU A 81 -10.42 -3.77 -16.32
C GLU A 81 -10.06 -5.25 -16.47
N ARG A 82 -11.09 -6.09 -16.61
CA ARG A 82 -10.97 -7.51 -16.92
C ARG A 82 -12.10 -7.90 -17.85
N GLN A 83 -11.77 -8.48 -19.00
CA GLN A 83 -12.75 -8.94 -19.99
C GLN A 83 -13.78 -7.86 -20.42
N GLY A 84 -13.34 -6.60 -20.49
CA GLY A 84 -14.21 -5.46 -20.87
C GLY A 84 -15.07 -4.91 -19.74
N GLU A 85 -14.99 -5.49 -18.54
CA GLU A 85 -15.70 -5.01 -17.36
C GLU A 85 -14.73 -4.30 -16.39
N ARG A 86 -15.22 -3.23 -15.78
CA ARG A 86 -14.50 -2.52 -14.73
C ARG A 86 -14.87 -3.11 -13.38
N LEU A 87 -13.89 -3.70 -12.71
CA LEU A 87 -14.03 -4.27 -11.38
C LEU A 87 -13.58 -3.29 -10.31
N PHE A 88 -14.09 -3.47 -9.09
CA PHE A 88 -13.79 -2.66 -7.92
C PHE A 88 -13.48 -3.58 -6.75
N VAL A 89 -12.42 -3.26 -6.01
CA VAL A 89 -11.96 -4.05 -4.86
C VAL A 89 -11.76 -3.11 -3.66
N PRO A 90 -12.47 -3.32 -2.55
CA PRO A 90 -12.23 -2.56 -1.32
C PRO A 90 -10.89 -2.99 -0.71
N VAL A 91 -10.08 -2.00 -0.33
CA VAL A 91 -8.76 -2.19 0.23
C VAL A 91 -8.63 -1.47 1.57
N GLN A 92 -8.33 -2.23 2.61
CA GLN A 92 -7.87 -1.68 3.87
C GLN A 92 -6.34 -1.58 3.86
N LEU A 93 -5.83 -0.38 4.11
CA LEU A 93 -4.41 -0.13 4.25
C LEU A 93 -4.01 -0.33 5.72
N LYS A 94 -2.92 -1.05 5.93
CA LYS A 94 -2.31 -1.25 7.24
C LYS A 94 -0.81 -0.98 7.14
N GLU A 95 -0.20 -0.64 8.26
CA GLU A 95 1.24 -0.39 8.33
C GLU A 95 1.85 -1.18 9.50
N LEU A 96 2.90 -1.93 9.22
CA LEU A 96 3.85 -2.30 10.26
C LEU A 96 4.82 -1.12 10.43
N VAL A 97 4.55 -0.31 11.45
CA VAL A 97 5.24 0.97 11.69
C VAL A 97 6.74 0.79 11.98
N PRO A 98 7.56 1.83 11.82
CA PRO A 98 8.95 1.84 12.25
C PRO A 98 9.11 1.40 13.69
N GLU A 99 10.15 0.60 13.95
CA GLU A 99 10.51 0.10 15.29
C GLU A 99 10.59 1.20 16.34
N ARG A 100 11.17 2.35 15.98
CA ARG A 100 11.28 3.52 16.86
C ARG A 100 9.93 4.08 17.33
N LEU A 101 8.84 3.81 16.61
CA LEU A 101 7.49 4.25 16.99
C LEU A 101 6.76 3.22 17.82
N ASN A 102 6.94 1.94 17.50
CA ASN A 102 6.39 0.84 18.28
C ASN A 102 7.28 -0.41 18.16
N PRO A 103 8.23 -0.60 19.09
CA PRO A 103 9.14 -1.74 19.04
C PRO A 103 8.41 -3.07 19.27
N GLU A 104 7.32 -3.02 20.03
CA GLU A 104 6.50 -4.17 20.40
C GLU A 104 5.55 -4.65 19.28
N SER A 105 5.38 -3.86 18.22
CA SER A 105 4.57 -4.27 17.07
C SER A 105 5.30 -5.35 16.27
N SER A 106 4.61 -6.48 16.06
CA SER A 106 5.04 -7.57 15.20
C SER A 106 4.03 -7.76 14.08
N PHE A 107 4.46 -8.37 12.97
CA PHE A 107 3.53 -8.62 11.86
C PHE A 107 2.36 -9.51 12.27
N GLN A 108 2.60 -10.56 13.09
CA GLN A 108 1.51 -11.39 13.63
C GLN A 108 0.52 -10.58 14.47
N LYS A 109 0.98 -9.70 15.38
CA LYS A 109 0.09 -8.84 16.17
C LYS A 109 -0.75 -7.92 15.28
N GLU A 110 -0.23 -7.49 14.13
CA GLU A 110 -1.00 -6.70 13.18
C GLU A 110 -2.01 -7.54 12.38
N LEU A 111 -1.70 -8.81 12.08
CA LEU A 111 -2.64 -9.77 11.47
C LEU A 111 -3.78 -10.12 12.43
N ASP A 112 -3.49 -10.34 13.71
CA ASP A 112 -4.49 -10.71 14.72
C ASP A 112 -5.59 -9.63 14.87
N LYS A 113 -5.27 -8.37 14.59
CA LYS A 113 -6.24 -7.25 14.60
C LYS A 113 -7.28 -7.34 13.50
N LEU A 114 -7.08 -8.16 12.47
CA LEU A 114 -8.05 -8.29 11.38
C LEU A 114 -9.31 -9.03 11.80
N GLN A 115 -9.32 -9.73 12.94
CA GLN A 115 -10.49 -10.43 13.49
C GLN A 115 -11.74 -9.56 13.66
N LYS A 116 -11.63 -8.23 13.57
CA LYS A 116 -12.75 -7.29 13.59
C LYS A 116 -13.50 -7.19 12.25
N TYR A 117 -12.96 -7.71 11.14
CA TYR A 117 -13.52 -7.59 9.79
C TYR A 117 -14.35 -8.82 9.37
N GLN A 118 -15.00 -9.54 10.31
CA GLN A 118 -15.68 -10.82 10.02
C GLN A 118 -16.79 -10.72 8.95
N ASP A 119 -17.36 -9.53 8.78
CA ASP A 119 -18.42 -9.27 7.81
C ASP A 119 -17.90 -8.74 6.46
N SER A 120 -16.61 -8.49 6.31
CA SER A 120 -16.00 -7.87 5.12
C SER A 120 -15.28 -8.89 4.24
N LYS A 121 -15.99 -9.94 3.80
CA LYS A 121 -15.40 -11.08 3.07
C LYS A 121 -14.74 -10.74 1.74
N GLU A 122 -15.10 -9.62 1.13
CA GLU A 122 -14.52 -9.11 -0.13
C GLU A 122 -13.32 -8.17 0.12
N LEU A 123 -12.99 -7.89 1.38
CA LEU A 123 -11.93 -6.95 1.73
C LEU A 123 -10.56 -7.51 1.39
N VAL A 124 -9.76 -6.71 0.70
CA VAL A 124 -8.33 -6.94 0.54
C VAL A 124 -7.58 -6.10 1.57
N VAL A 125 -6.60 -6.69 2.24
CA VAL A 125 -5.75 -5.97 3.21
C VAL A 125 -4.34 -5.83 2.64
N ALA A 126 -3.85 -4.60 2.53
CA ALA A 126 -2.49 -4.30 2.11
C ALA A 126 -1.66 -3.80 3.29
N TYR A 127 -0.64 -4.56 3.68
CA TYR A 127 0.31 -4.19 4.72
C TYR A 127 1.56 -3.54 4.14
N HIS A 128 1.80 -2.29 4.50
CA HIS A 128 3.07 -1.61 4.22
C HIS A 128 4.06 -1.89 5.34
N LEU A 129 5.21 -2.47 4.99
CA LEU A 129 6.30 -2.68 5.96
C LEU A 129 7.21 -1.46 5.97
N ASN A 130 7.17 -0.69 7.06
CA ASN A 130 8.00 0.50 7.25
C ASN A 130 9.07 0.27 8.33
N ARG A 131 9.71 -0.89 8.27
CA ARG A 131 10.87 -1.24 9.10
C ARG A 131 11.66 -2.34 8.42
N ARG A 132 12.91 -2.53 8.85
CA ARG A 132 13.65 -3.74 8.47
C ARG A 132 12.91 -4.95 9.03
N PHE A 133 12.63 -5.91 8.17
CA PHE A 133 11.82 -7.06 8.50
C PHE A 133 12.31 -8.29 7.73
N LYS A 134 12.33 -9.44 8.40
CA LYS A 134 12.50 -10.74 7.76
C LYS A 134 11.15 -11.43 7.78
N LEU A 135 10.53 -11.54 6.62
CA LEU A 135 9.28 -12.28 6.48
C LEU A 135 9.59 -13.77 6.38
N ASP A 136 9.04 -14.54 7.31
CA ASP A 136 8.99 -16.00 7.23
C ASP A 136 7.52 -16.41 7.17
N ILE A 137 7.04 -16.66 5.94
CA ILE A 137 5.62 -16.96 5.68
C ILE A 137 5.17 -18.25 6.38
N ASN A 138 6.09 -19.18 6.62
CA ASN A 138 5.76 -20.45 7.28
C ASN A 138 5.56 -20.29 8.79
N ASN A 139 6.01 -19.18 9.37
CA ASN A 139 5.94 -18.89 10.80
C ASN A 139 4.92 -17.80 11.15
N ILE A 140 4.05 -17.44 10.21
CA ILE A 140 2.90 -16.57 10.46
C ILE A 140 1.60 -17.40 10.39
N SER A 141 0.59 -16.96 11.12
CA SER A 141 -0.75 -17.55 11.12
C SER A 141 -1.76 -16.50 10.66
N PRO A 142 -1.94 -16.34 9.34
CA PRO A 142 -2.92 -15.40 8.79
C PRO A 142 -4.36 -15.78 9.19
N PRO A 143 -5.24 -14.80 9.45
CA PRO A 143 -6.62 -15.04 9.84
C PRO A 143 -7.46 -15.53 8.64
N GLN A 144 -7.57 -16.84 8.51
CA GLN A 144 -8.32 -17.49 7.42
C GLN A 144 -9.82 -17.18 7.50
N GLY A 145 -10.43 -16.89 6.34
CA GLY A 145 -11.88 -16.67 6.21
C GLY A 145 -12.39 -15.31 6.73
N VAL A 146 -11.51 -14.41 7.18
CA VAL A 146 -11.89 -13.09 7.70
C VAL A 146 -11.88 -12.02 6.60
N VAL A 147 -10.94 -12.11 5.67
CA VAL A 147 -10.78 -11.18 4.53
C VAL A 147 -10.49 -11.98 3.26
N ALA A 148 -10.67 -11.39 2.09
CA ALA A 148 -10.45 -12.08 0.81
C ALA A 148 -8.96 -12.37 0.57
N GLU A 149 -8.13 -11.35 0.75
CA GLU A 149 -6.70 -11.43 0.44
C GLU A 149 -5.89 -10.58 1.42
N ILE A 150 -4.66 -11.03 1.68
CA ILE A 150 -3.68 -10.25 2.42
C ILE A 150 -2.40 -10.15 1.59
N TRP A 151 -1.98 -8.91 1.35
CA TRP A 151 -0.80 -8.57 0.59
C TRP A 151 0.16 -7.74 1.43
N ILE A 152 1.44 -7.86 1.13
CA ILE A 152 2.51 -7.13 1.78
C ILE A 152 3.25 -6.30 0.74
N VAL A 153 3.46 -5.03 1.05
CA VAL A 153 4.20 -4.08 0.22
C VAL A 153 5.42 -3.62 1.00
N ALA A 154 6.62 -3.86 0.45
CA ALA A 154 7.87 -3.54 1.15
C ALA A 154 8.94 -3.03 0.19
N ALA A 155 9.69 -2.03 0.63
CA ALA A 155 10.91 -1.63 -0.06
C ALA A 155 11.98 -2.71 0.13
N THR A 156 12.70 -3.04 -0.94
CA THR A 156 13.78 -4.03 -0.93
C THR A 156 15.17 -3.39 -0.95
N THR A 157 15.25 -2.08 -1.21
CA THR A 157 16.48 -1.29 -1.16
C THR A 157 16.36 -0.10 -0.21
N PRO A 158 17.46 0.34 0.46
CA PRO A 158 17.42 1.45 1.42
C PRO A 158 17.04 2.82 0.81
N ASP A 159 17.33 3.02 -0.48
CA ASP A 159 17.00 4.22 -1.25
C ASP A 159 15.55 4.23 -1.75
N LEU A 160 14.77 3.18 -1.43
CA LEU A 160 13.38 3.02 -1.84
C LEU A 160 13.17 2.97 -3.36
N SER A 161 14.21 2.67 -4.14
CA SER A 161 14.12 2.53 -5.61
C SER A 161 13.48 1.22 -6.03
N GLN A 162 13.59 0.17 -5.22
CA GLN A 162 13.00 -1.15 -5.49
C GLN A 162 12.02 -1.58 -4.41
N TRP A 163 10.94 -2.23 -4.85
CA TRP A 163 9.86 -2.69 -4.00
C TRP A 163 9.40 -4.09 -4.40
N SER A 164 8.77 -4.76 -3.45
CA SER A 164 8.09 -6.04 -3.66
C SER A 164 6.65 -5.95 -3.19
N LEU A 165 5.76 -6.55 -3.98
CA LEU A 165 4.44 -6.99 -3.57
C LEU A 165 4.49 -8.49 -3.30
N ILE A 166 4.14 -8.92 -2.09
CA ILE A 166 4.22 -10.31 -1.63
C ILE A 166 2.82 -10.75 -1.20
N GLY A 167 2.35 -11.88 -1.74
CA GLY A 167 1.04 -12.43 -1.43
C GLY A 167 0.46 -13.25 -2.58
N ASN A 168 -0.82 -13.63 -2.52
CA ASN A 168 -1.70 -13.52 -1.37
C ASN A 168 -1.22 -14.47 -0.24
N ILE A 169 -0.95 -13.96 0.96
CA ILE A 169 -0.41 -14.80 2.06
C ILE A 169 -1.46 -15.74 2.68
N LEU A 170 -2.73 -15.59 2.32
CA LEU A 170 -3.79 -16.55 2.67
C LEU A 170 -3.77 -17.79 1.77
N SER A 171 -3.15 -17.71 0.59
CA SER A 171 -3.05 -18.81 -0.37
C SER A 171 -1.93 -19.78 -0.01
N SER A 172 -2.08 -21.05 -0.41
CA SER A 172 -0.97 -22.03 -0.36
C SER A 172 0.19 -21.66 -1.29
N GLU A 173 -0.09 -20.87 -2.33
CA GLU A 173 0.89 -20.35 -3.26
C GLU A 173 1.05 -18.85 -3.04
N CYS A 174 2.12 -18.47 -2.35
CA CYS A 174 2.47 -17.07 -2.12
C CYS A 174 3.53 -16.63 -3.12
N TYR A 175 3.24 -15.57 -3.86
CA TYR A 175 4.10 -15.04 -4.91
C TYR A 175 4.77 -13.75 -4.48
N THR A 176 5.86 -13.41 -5.15
CA THR A 176 6.56 -12.13 -4.99
C THR A 176 6.73 -11.47 -6.35
N TYR A 177 6.21 -10.26 -6.47
CA TYR A 177 6.32 -9.42 -7.65
C TYR A 177 7.21 -8.24 -7.32
N LYS A 178 8.34 -8.12 -8.03
CA LYS A 178 9.27 -7.01 -7.87
C LYS A 178 8.92 -5.90 -8.84
N PHE A 179 9.06 -4.66 -8.39
CA PHE A 179 8.86 -3.49 -9.24
C PHE A 179 9.77 -2.35 -8.83
N GLU A 180 10.09 -1.50 -9.80
CA GLU A 180 10.80 -0.25 -9.58
C GLU A 180 9.83 0.85 -9.15
N TYR A 181 10.29 1.70 -8.26
CA TYR A 181 9.57 2.91 -7.92
C TYR A 181 9.59 3.87 -9.13
N PRO A 182 8.44 4.41 -9.57
CA PRO A 182 8.40 5.31 -10.73
C PRO A 182 9.34 6.51 -10.61
N ASN A 183 10.04 6.82 -11.70
CA ASN A 183 10.98 7.94 -11.78
C ASN A 183 10.29 9.28 -11.49
N ALA A 184 11.03 10.23 -10.93
CA ALA A 184 10.54 11.57 -10.64
C ALA A 184 9.91 12.24 -11.88
N GLN A 185 8.70 12.78 -11.70
CA GLN A 185 8.05 13.65 -12.67
C GLN A 185 7.49 14.85 -11.95
N ASN A 186 7.73 16.05 -12.48
CA ASN A 186 7.22 17.28 -11.88
C ASN A 186 5.68 17.25 -11.91
N PRO A 187 4.99 17.26 -10.76
CA PRO A 187 3.53 17.16 -10.72
C PRO A 187 2.83 18.39 -11.32
N ASN A 188 3.56 19.50 -11.54
CA ASN A 188 3.04 20.73 -12.15
C ASN A 188 3.30 20.81 -13.66
N GLU A 189 4.09 19.90 -14.23
CA GLU A 189 4.20 19.79 -15.69
C GLU A 189 2.92 19.13 -16.20
N ARG A 190 2.07 19.93 -16.85
CA ARG A 190 0.90 19.39 -17.56
C ARG A 190 1.40 18.59 -18.77
N VAL A 191 1.03 17.31 -18.83
CA VAL A 191 0.98 16.54 -20.08
C VAL A 191 -0.22 16.99 -20.89
#